data_AF-A0A6B3GJQ8-F1
#
_entry.id   AF-A0A6B3GJQ8-F1
#
_cell.length_a   1.000
_cell.length_b   1.000
_cell.length_c   1.000
_cell.angle_alpha   90.00
_cell.angle_beta   90.00
_cell.angle_gamma   90.00
#
_symmetry.space_group_name_H-M   'P 1'
#
loop_
_entity.id
_entity.type
_entity.pdbx_description
1 polymer ?
#
loop_
_entity_poly.entity_id
_entity_poly.type
_entity_poly.pdbx_seq_one_letter_code
_entity_poly.pdbx_strand_id
1 'polypeptide(L)'
;QPEVDITELKDGELLAFTAEVDVRPEIEIPDYSGIEVTVDALEVTDEEVEKAVEQLRERFASTNPVERAAADGDVVTIDLQAKVDGEVLEDGVADGVSYTIGSGELLDGIDEAVTGLEAGGEATFT
;
A
#
# COMPACT_ATOMS: atom_id res chain seq x y z
N GLN A 1 -15.16 -31.43 -28.30
CA GLN A 1 -16.18 -32.50 -28.38
C GLN A 1 -15.95 -33.16 -29.73
N PRO A 2 -15.81 -34.48 -29.82
CA PRO A 2 -15.45 -35.11 -31.09
C PRO A 2 -16.58 -34.96 -32.10
N GLU A 3 -16.23 -34.68 -33.36
CA GLU A 3 -17.18 -34.77 -34.48
C GLU A 3 -17.28 -36.23 -34.89
N VAL A 4 -18.51 -36.74 -35.04
CA VAL A 4 -18.75 -38.16 -35.27
C VAL A 4 -19.64 -38.34 -36.49
N ASP A 5 -19.12 -39.04 -37.50
CA ASP A 5 -19.81 -39.38 -38.74
C ASP A 5 -20.06 -40.89 -38.82
N ILE A 6 -21.33 -41.29 -38.89
CA ILE A 6 -21.73 -42.69 -39.01
C ILE A 6 -21.66 -43.10 -40.49
N THR A 7 -20.76 -44.01 -40.82
CA THR A 7 -20.51 -44.45 -42.21
C THR A 7 -21.37 -45.66 -42.59
N GLU A 8 -21.74 -46.54 -41.65
CA GLU A 8 -22.64 -47.67 -41.91
C GLU A 8 -23.38 -48.08 -40.63
N LEU A 9 -24.70 -48.32 -40.71
CA LEU A 9 -25.51 -48.82 -39.59
C LEU A 9 -26.42 -49.96 -40.08
N LYS A 10 -26.15 -51.19 -39.62
CA LYS A 10 -27.00 -52.37 -39.74
C LYS A 10 -27.41 -52.83 -38.34
N ASP A 11 -28.70 -52.70 -38.07
CA ASP A 11 -29.27 -52.94 -36.74
C ASP A 11 -29.04 -54.40 -36.28
N GLY A 12 -28.43 -54.56 -35.09
CA GLY A 12 -28.07 -55.86 -34.53
C GLY A 12 -26.82 -56.54 -35.10
N GLU A 13 -26.17 -55.97 -36.12
CA GLU A 13 -25.01 -56.58 -36.78
C GLU A 13 -23.76 -55.69 -36.78
N LEU A 14 -23.83 -54.46 -37.31
CA LEU A 14 -22.63 -53.64 -37.52
C LEU A 14 -22.93 -52.13 -37.48
N LEU A 15 -22.15 -51.40 -36.69
CA LEU A 15 -22.09 -49.95 -36.70
C LEU A 15 -20.65 -49.52 -36.99
N ALA A 16 -20.45 -48.82 -38.09
CA ALA A 16 -19.19 -48.18 -38.45
C ALA A 16 -19.36 -46.66 -38.38
N PHE A 17 -18.44 -45.99 -37.69
CA PHE A 17 -18.39 -44.53 -37.62
C PHE A 17 -16.93 -44.06 -37.59
N THR A 18 -16.70 -42.83 -38.04
CA THR A 18 -15.44 -42.11 -37.88
C THR A 18 -15.64 -41.02 -36.84
N ALA A 19 -14.65 -40.83 -35.97
CA ALA A 19 -14.66 -39.75 -34.99
C ALA A 19 -13.38 -38.93 -35.14
N GLU A 20 -13.54 -37.63 -35.36
CA GLU A 20 -12.44 -36.67 -35.39
C GLU A 20 -12.28 -36.01 -34.03
N VAL A 21 -11.06 -35.96 -33.51
CA VAL A 21 -10.76 -35.43 -32.19
C VAL A 21 -9.49 -34.59 -32.26
N ASP A 22 -9.55 -33.37 -31.75
CA ASP A 22 -8.36 -32.55 -31.55
C ASP A 22 -7.44 -33.20 -30.50
N VAL A 23 -6.22 -33.50 -30.91
CA VAL A 23 -5.16 -33.95 -29.99
C VAL A 23 -4.32 -32.74 -29.62
N ARG A 24 -4.13 -32.53 -28.30
CA ARG A 24 -3.24 -31.47 -27.82
C ARG A 24 -1.83 -31.70 -28.38
N PRO A 25 -1.20 -30.69 -29.00
CA PRO A 25 0.15 -30.85 -29.51
C PRO A 25 1.13 -31.08 -28.36
N GLU A 26 2.17 -31.86 -28.65
CA GLU A 26 3.32 -31.96 -27.77
C GLU A 26 4.13 -30.67 -27.88
N ILE A 27 4.41 -30.04 -26.74
CA ILE A 27 5.18 -28.79 -26.69
C ILE A 27 6.62 -29.16 -26.33
N GLU A 28 7.52 -29.01 -27.29
CA GLU A 28 8.95 -29.11 -27.03
C GLU A 28 9.45 -27.78 -26.43
N ILE A 29 9.97 -27.86 -25.22
CA ILE A 29 10.53 -26.70 -24.52
C ILE A 29 11.97 -26.48 -25.01
N PRO A 30 12.34 -25.28 -25.49
CA PRO A 30 13.71 -24.99 -25.90
C PRO A 30 14.65 -24.95 -24.70
N ASP A 31 15.95 -25.15 -24.93
CA ASP A 31 16.96 -25.07 -23.88
C ASP A 31 17.08 -23.64 -23.33
N TYR A 32 16.81 -23.47 -22.03
CA TYR A 32 16.93 -22.19 -21.32
C TYR A 32 18.37 -21.85 -20.92
N SER A 33 19.34 -22.76 -21.11
CA SER A 33 20.74 -22.56 -20.70
C SER A 33 21.41 -21.34 -21.35
N GLY A 34 20.90 -20.86 -22.49
CA GLY A 34 21.36 -19.66 -23.18
C GLY A 34 20.64 -18.36 -22.81
N ILE A 35 19.69 -18.39 -21.87
CA ILE A 35 18.94 -17.20 -21.46
C ILE A 35 19.62 -16.59 -20.24
N GLU A 36 20.32 -15.48 -20.46
CA GLU A 36 20.92 -14.67 -19.41
C GLU A 36 19.96 -13.57 -18.97
N VAL A 37 19.73 -13.46 -17.66
CA VAL A 37 18.95 -12.40 -17.04
C VAL A 37 19.87 -11.61 -16.12
N THR A 38 20.04 -10.32 -16.41
CA THR A 38 20.77 -9.42 -15.53
C THR A 38 19.83 -8.93 -14.44
N VAL A 39 20.22 -9.15 -13.18
CA VAL A 39 19.57 -8.55 -12.02
C VAL A 39 20.57 -7.61 -11.39
N ASP A 40 20.18 -6.36 -11.22
CA ASP A 40 21.03 -5.38 -10.55
C ASP A 40 21.29 -5.81 -9.11
N ALA A 41 22.54 -5.66 -8.67
CA ALA A 41 22.90 -5.92 -7.29
C ALA A 41 22.24 -4.86 -6.40
N LEU A 42 21.43 -5.30 -5.44
CA LEU A 42 20.91 -4.44 -4.39
C LEU A 42 22.01 -4.24 -3.36
N GLU A 43 22.50 -3.00 -3.23
CA GLU A 43 23.39 -2.60 -2.15
C GLU A 43 22.55 -2.01 -1.02
N VAL A 44 22.68 -2.58 0.17
CA VAL A 44 22.09 -1.99 1.38
C VAL A 44 23.17 -1.12 2.02
N THR A 45 22.90 0.17 2.09
CA THR A 45 23.82 1.14 2.69
C THR A 45 23.67 1.15 4.21
N ASP A 46 24.72 1.55 4.93
CA ASP A 46 24.65 1.74 6.39
C ASP A 46 23.60 2.81 6.77
N GLU A 47 23.37 3.81 5.90
CA GLU A 47 22.35 4.84 6.08
C GLU A 47 20.93 4.28 6.09
N GLU A 48 20.62 3.33 5.19
CA GLU A 48 19.31 2.66 5.16
C GLU A 48 19.09 1.79 6.39
N VAL A 49 20.14 1.15 6.90
CA VAL A 49 20.09 0.39 8.15
C VAL A 49 19.81 1.32 9.33
N GLU A 50 20.53 2.43 9.44
CA GLU A 50 20.34 3.40 10.52
C GLU A 50 18.92 4.00 10.48
N LYS A 51 18.42 4.34 9.29
CA LYS A 51 17.05 4.82 9.10
C LYS A 51 16.03 3.80 9.56
N ALA A 52 16.20 2.51 9.21
CA ALA A 52 15.30 1.46 9.65
C ALA A 52 15.35 1.25 11.17
N VAL A 53 16.53 1.39 11.79
CA VAL A 53 16.69 1.32 13.24
C VAL A 53 15.98 2.50 13.91
N GLU A 54 16.13 3.72 13.40
CA GLU A 54 15.47 4.90 13.98
C GLU A 54 13.95 4.80 13.90
N GLN A 55 13.41 4.37 12.75
CA GLN A 55 11.98 4.11 12.60
C GLN A 55 11.45 3.07 13.60
N LEU A 56 12.24 2.03 13.90
CA LEU A 56 11.88 1.06 14.94
C LEU A 56 11.88 1.71 16.32
N ARG A 57 12.86 2.57 16.62
CA ARG A 57 12.94 3.26 17.92
C ARG A 57 11.78 4.22 18.12
N GLU A 58 11.42 4.99 17.11
CA GLU A 58 10.27 5.90 17.12
C GLU A 58 8.96 5.12 17.34
N ARG A 59 8.76 4.02 16.61
CA ARG A 59 7.56 3.19 16.72
C ARG A 59 7.34 2.61 18.13
N PHE A 60 8.42 2.28 18.84
CA PHE A 60 8.36 1.70 20.18
C PHE A 60 8.70 2.72 21.28
N ALA A 61 8.73 4.00 20.95
CA ALA A 61 8.94 5.06 21.93
C ALA A 61 7.75 5.16 22.89
N SER A 62 8.03 5.48 24.15
CA SER A 62 7.01 5.80 25.15
C SER A 62 6.89 7.30 25.31
N THR A 63 5.69 7.84 25.18
CA THR A 63 5.38 9.25 25.41
C THR A 63 5.07 9.50 26.88
N ASN A 64 5.60 10.59 27.45
CA ASN A 64 5.26 11.06 28.78
C ASN A 64 4.65 12.47 28.69
N PRO A 65 3.62 12.78 29.49
CA PRO A 65 3.03 14.11 29.50
C PRO A 65 4.03 15.14 30.03
N VAL A 66 4.10 16.29 29.37
CA VAL A 66 4.96 17.42 29.75
C VAL A 66 4.15 18.72 29.76
N GLU A 67 4.45 19.61 30.70
CA GLU A 67 3.75 20.90 30.89
C GLU A 67 4.63 22.06 30.37
N ARG A 68 5.10 21.94 29.13
CA ARG A 68 5.84 22.99 28.43
C ARG A 68 5.21 23.24 27.07
N ALA A 69 5.54 24.38 26.46
CA ALA A 69 5.18 24.66 25.08
C ALA A 69 5.63 23.53 24.15
N ALA A 70 4.79 23.21 23.18
CA ALA A 70 5.01 22.15 22.21
C ALA A 70 6.22 22.48 21.32
N ALA A 71 7.05 21.48 21.05
CA ALA A 71 8.25 21.60 20.24
C ALA A 71 8.34 20.45 19.24
N ASP A 72 9.26 20.58 18.29
CA ASP A 72 9.58 19.53 17.32
C ASP A 72 9.86 18.18 18.01
N GLY A 73 9.24 17.12 17.51
CA GLY A 73 9.30 15.77 18.08
C GLY A 73 8.35 15.49 19.25
N ASP A 74 7.59 16.47 19.73
CA ASP A 74 6.54 16.22 20.73
C ASP A 74 5.29 15.59 20.09
N VAL A 75 4.61 14.75 20.85
CA VAL A 75 3.32 14.16 20.48
C VAL A 75 2.20 14.97 21.13
N VAL A 76 1.36 15.59 20.31
CA VAL A 76 0.20 16.39 20.72
C VAL A 76 -1.10 15.70 20.32
N THR A 77 -2.14 15.91 21.13
CA THR A 77 -3.51 15.54 20.77
C THR A 77 -4.24 16.81 20.35
N ILE A 78 -4.74 16.83 19.11
CA ILE A 78 -5.33 18.02 18.49
C ILE A 78 -6.73 17.74 17.95
N ASP A 79 -7.57 18.77 18.01
CA ASP A 79 -8.85 18.82 17.33
C ASP A 79 -8.72 19.78 16.13
N LEU A 80 -9.19 19.35 14.96
CA LEU A 80 -9.01 20.04 13.69
C LEU A 80 -10.36 20.36 13.08
N GLN A 81 -10.47 21.56 12.50
CA GLN A 81 -11.63 22.01 11.76
C GLN A 81 -11.20 22.79 10.52
N ALA A 82 -11.45 22.22 9.34
CA ALA A 82 -11.25 22.90 8.07
C ALA A 82 -12.46 23.76 7.68
N LYS A 83 -12.19 24.95 7.12
CA LYS A 83 -13.19 25.88 6.61
C LYS A 83 -12.84 26.30 5.19
N VAL A 84 -13.83 26.33 4.30
CA VAL A 84 -13.71 26.90 2.95
C VAL A 84 -14.74 28.02 2.83
N ASP A 85 -14.29 29.21 2.44
CA ASP A 85 -15.15 30.41 2.31
C ASP A 85 -16.00 30.74 3.56
N GLY A 86 -15.52 30.34 4.75
CA GLY A 86 -16.20 30.54 6.03
C GLY A 86 -17.20 29.44 6.42
N GLU A 87 -17.43 28.46 5.54
CA GLU A 87 -18.25 27.28 5.82
C GLU A 87 -17.38 26.12 6.31
N VAL A 88 -17.79 25.46 7.38
CA VAL A 88 -17.11 24.27 7.91
C VAL A 88 -17.40 23.09 7.00
N LEU A 89 -16.36 22.38 6.60
CA LEU A 89 -16.51 21.13 5.88
C LEU A 89 -16.78 20.01 6.88
N GLU A 90 -17.88 19.27 6.72
CA GLU A 90 -18.19 18.12 7.60
C GLU A 90 -17.09 17.05 7.54
N ASP A 91 -16.51 16.82 6.35
CA ASP A 91 -15.39 15.90 6.15
C ASP A 91 -14.02 16.48 6.60
N GLY A 92 -13.99 17.75 7.01
CA GLY A 92 -12.79 18.47 7.45
C GLY A 92 -12.66 18.62 8.96
N VAL A 93 -13.48 17.90 9.74
CA VAL A 93 -13.43 17.89 11.20
C VAL A 93 -12.83 16.59 11.69
N ALA A 94 -11.85 16.67 12.59
CA ALA A 94 -11.25 15.52 13.24
C ALA A 94 -10.95 15.83 14.70
N ASP A 95 -11.48 15.03 15.62
CA ASP A 95 -11.28 15.20 17.06
C ASP A 95 -10.30 14.15 17.60
N GLY A 96 -9.45 14.54 18.56
CA GLY A 96 -8.56 13.64 19.28
C GLY A 96 -7.45 13.04 18.44
N VAL A 97 -7.00 13.73 17.39
CA VAL A 97 -5.93 13.26 16.50
C VAL A 97 -4.60 13.34 17.25
N SER A 98 -3.90 12.20 17.35
CA SER A 98 -2.52 12.17 17.86
C SER A 98 -1.57 12.51 16.72
N TYR A 99 -0.77 13.56 16.88
CA TYR A 99 0.15 14.05 15.87
C TYR A 99 1.54 14.29 16.47
N THR A 100 2.58 13.88 15.76
CA THR A 100 3.98 14.16 16.13
C THR A 100 4.45 15.37 15.34
N ILE A 101 4.84 16.44 16.04
CA ILE A 101 5.31 17.67 15.41
C ILE A 101 6.57 17.39 14.61
N GLY A 102 6.58 17.79 13.33
CA GLY A 102 7.69 17.59 12.41
C GLY A 102 7.63 16.27 11.63
N SER A 103 6.59 15.44 11.79
CA SER A 103 6.46 14.21 10.98
C SER A 103 6.07 14.48 9.53
N GLY A 104 5.45 15.64 9.24
CA GLY A 104 4.98 16.00 7.90
C GLY A 104 3.85 15.11 7.38
N GLU A 105 3.21 14.32 8.23
CA GLU A 105 2.22 13.32 7.80
C GLU A 105 0.80 13.86 7.65
N LEU A 106 0.51 15.06 8.17
CA LEU A 106 -0.86 15.57 8.29
C LEU A 106 -1.21 16.66 7.26
N LEU A 107 -0.84 17.91 7.52
CA LEU A 107 -1.13 19.07 6.67
C LEU A 107 0.07 20.01 6.67
N ASP A 108 0.44 20.54 5.51
CA ASP A 108 1.48 21.56 5.43
C ASP A 108 1.08 22.80 6.25
N GLY A 109 2.02 23.36 7.02
CA GLY A 109 1.78 24.53 7.88
C GLY A 109 1.25 24.20 9.28
N ILE A 110 0.88 22.94 9.56
CA ILE A 110 0.42 22.56 10.90
C ILE A 110 1.55 22.60 11.92
N ASP A 111 2.77 22.19 11.52
CA ASP A 111 3.94 22.13 12.40
C ASP A 111 4.26 23.51 12.96
N GLU A 112 4.26 24.54 12.12
CA GLU A 112 4.47 25.91 12.53
C GLU A 112 3.32 26.46 13.38
N ALA A 113 2.10 26.00 13.13
CA ALA A 113 0.92 26.44 13.87
C ALA A 113 0.89 25.89 15.30
N VAL A 114 1.29 24.63 15.49
CA VAL A 114 1.27 23.98 16.81
C VAL A 114 2.55 24.21 17.61
N THR A 115 3.68 24.49 16.95
CA THR A 115 4.95 24.77 17.63
C THR A 115 4.82 26.02 18.50
N GLY A 116 5.20 25.88 19.78
CA GLY A 116 5.14 26.96 20.76
C GLY A 116 3.80 27.13 21.46
N LEU A 117 2.76 26.37 21.10
CA LEU A 117 1.49 26.37 21.82
C LEU A 117 1.61 25.59 23.14
N GLU A 118 0.90 26.07 24.16
CA GLU A 118 0.65 25.32 25.39
C GLU A 118 -0.66 24.52 25.27
N ALA A 119 -0.86 23.55 26.17
CA ALA A 119 -2.08 22.74 26.19
C ALA A 119 -3.34 23.62 26.29
N GLY A 120 -4.31 23.39 25.40
CA GLY A 120 -5.53 24.19 25.29
C GLY A 120 -5.38 25.47 24.46
N GLY A 121 -4.22 25.72 23.86
CA GLY A 121 -4.04 26.77 22.87
C GLY A 121 -4.72 26.45 21.53
N GLU A 122 -5.08 27.50 20.80
CA GLU A 122 -5.68 27.40 19.47
C GLU A 122 -4.81 28.16 18.46
N ALA A 123 -4.69 27.63 17.25
CA ALA A 123 -4.04 28.30 16.13
C ALA A 123 -4.84 28.09 14.84
N THR A 124 -4.62 28.98 13.88
CA THR A 124 -5.22 28.88 12.54
C THR A 124 -4.13 29.08 11.51
N PHE A 125 -4.07 28.17 10.54
CA PHE A 125 -3.16 28.21 9.41
C PHE A 125 -3.95 28.03 8.11
N THR A 126 -3.34 28.43 6.99
CA THR A 126 -3.96 28.49 5.65
C THR A 126 -3.04 27.92 4.61
#